data_AF-A0A378F3N4-F1
#
_entry.id   AF-A0A378F3N4-F1
#
_cell.length_a   1.000
_cell.length_b   1.000
_cell.length_c   1.000
_cell.angle_alpha   90.00
_cell.angle_beta   90.00
_cell.angle_gamma   90.00
#
_symmetry.space_group_name_H-M   'P 1'
#
loop_
_entity.id
_entity.type
_entity.pdbx_description
1 polymer ?
#
loop_
_entity_poly.entity_id
_entity_poly.type
_entity_poly.pdbx_seq_one_letter_code
_entity_poly.pdbx_strand_id
1 'polypeptide(L)' 'MAVSNNIHMIRTLIKEQMGIGILCRLDILDEIESGQLAFVPLTDPQLKPFTLALCVSPARQLPLAASMMLNQLEMLFSQL' A
#
# COMPACT_ATOMS: atom_id res chain seq x y z
N MET A 1 15.77 -12.34 -12.70
CA MET A 1 14.78 -11.53 -11.94
C MET A 1 15.47 -11.02 -10.70
N ALA A 2 15.47 -9.71 -10.48
CA ALA A 2 15.92 -9.14 -9.21
C ALA A 2 14.81 -9.33 -8.17
N VAL A 3 15.17 -9.67 -6.93
CA VAL A 3 14.24 -9.82 -5.81
C VAL A 3 14.72 -8.91 -4.70
N SER A 4 13.81 -8.11 -4.15
CA SER A 4 14.06 -7.24 -3.01
C SER A 4 12.83 -7.18 -2.14
N ASN A 5 13.03 -7.07 -0.82
CA ASN A 5 11.99 -6.81 0.16
C ASN A 5 12.00 -5.33 0.61
N ASN A 6 12.78 -4.47 -0.05
CA ASN A 6 12.86 -3.05 0.23
C ASN A 6 12.18 -2.25 -0.88
N ILE A 7 11.02 -1.69 -0.56
CA ILE A 7 10.20 -0.91 -1.48
C ILE A 7 10.90 0.34 -2.02
N HIS A 8 11.74 1.01 -1.22
CA HIS A 8 12.50 2.17 -1.66
C HIS A 8 13.53 1.78 -2.73
N MET A 9 14.19 0.63 -2.55
CA MET A 9 15.13 0.11 -3.54
C MET A 9 14.41 -0.21 -4.86
N ILE A 10 13.25 -0.86 -4.80
CA ILE A 10 12.44 -1.18 -5.99
C ILE A 10 12.04 0.10 -6.72
N ARG A 11 11.53 1.11 -6.00
CA ARG A 11 11.19 2.43 -6.55
C ARG A 11 12.38 3.10 -7.23
N THR A 12 13.54 3.11 -6.60
CA THR A 12 14.76 3.68 -7.20
C THR A 12 15.12 2.96 -8.50
N LEU A 13 15.13 1.64 -8.53
CA LEU A 13 15.46 0.87 -9.74
C LEU A 13 14.49 1.15 -10.90
N ILE A 14 13.19 1.26 -10.61
CA ILE A 14 12.19 1.61 -11.65
C ILE A 14 12.43 3.04 -12.16
N LYS A 15 12.70 4.00 -11.26
CA LYS A 15 13.00 5.40 -11.65
C LYS A 15 14.28 5.53 -12.47
N GLU A 16 15.29 4.70 -12.19
CA GLU A 16 16.52 4.59 -12.99
C GLU A 16 16.34 3.78 -14.29
N GLN A 17 15.09 3.48 -14.68
CA GLN A 17 14.73 2.77 -15.91
C GLN A 17 15.31 1.34 -16.01
N MET A 18 15.57 0.70 -14.86
CA MET A 18 16.13 -0.66 -14.79
C MET A 18 15.07 -1.77 -14.87
N GLY A 19 13.78 -1.42 -14.99
CA GLY A 19 12.69 -2.37 -15.21
C GLY A 19 11.32 -1.87 -14.74
N ILE A 20 10.37 -2.79 -14.66
CA ILE A 20 9.03 -2.59 -14.10
C ILE A 20 8.85 -3.39 -12.81
N GLY A 21 7.94 -2.95 -11.93
CA GLY A 21 7.60 -3.64 -10.69
C GLY A 21 6.11 -3.92 -10.57
N ILE A 22 5.76 -5.00 -9.87
CA ILE A 22 4.40 -5.25 -9.40
C ILE A 22 4.31 -4.69 -7.98
N LEU A 23 3.55 -3.61 -7.83
CA LEU A 23 3.39 -2.85 -6.59
C LEU A 23 1.91 -2.57 -6.36
N CYS A 24 1.53 -2.33 -5.11
CA CYS A 24 0.21 -1.80 -4.81
C CYS A 24 0.20 -0.30 -5.09
N ARG A 25 -0.95 0.26 -5.48
CA ARG A 25 -1.05 1.71 -5.73
C ARG A 25 -0.60 2.54 -4.51
N LEU A 26 -0.88 2.05 -3.30
CA LEU A 26 -0.47 2.65 -2.03
C LEU A 26 1.05 2.82 -1.89
N ASP A 27 1.84 1.94 -2.51
CA ASP A 27 3.31 1.91 -2.39
C ASP A 27 4.01 3.09 -3.10
N ILE A 28 3.31 3.69 -4.07
CA ILE A 28 3.87 4.67 -5.01
C ILE A 28 2.96 5.90 -5.21
N LEU A 29 2.06 6.19 -4.27
CA LEU A 29 1.13 7.33 -4.38
C LEU A 29 1.86 8.64 -4.68
N ASP A 30 2.92 8.95 -3.94
CA ASP A 30 3.70 10.17 -4.11
C ASP A 30 4.33 10.25 -5.52
N GLU A 31 4.84 9.15 -6.07
CA GLU A 31 5.37 9.12 -7.43
C GLU A 31 4.31 9.26 -8.51
N ILE A 32 3.10 8.73 -8.26
CA ILE A 32 1.98 8.93 -9.18
C ILE A 32 1.58 10.41 -9.19
N GLU A 33 1.41 11.02 -8.01
CA GLU A 33 1.02 12.42 -7.85
C GLU A 33 2.06 13.38 -8.41
N SER A 34 3.34 13.08 -8.23
CA SER A 34 4.45 13.86 -8.79
C SER A 34 4.80 13.53 -10.25
N GLY A 35 4.12 12.55 -10.87
CA GLY A 35 4.35 12.14 -12.25
C GLY A 35 5.69 11.42 -12.48
N GLN A 36 6.37 10.97 -11.42
CA GLN A 36 7.63 10.24 -11.51
C GLN A 36 7.45 8.78 -11.94
N LEU A 37 6.31 8.17 -11.61
CA LEU A 37 5.95 6.81 -12.00
C LEU A 37 4.52 6.74 -12.52
N ALA A 38 4.31 5.86 -13.49
CA ALA A 38 2.97 5.51 -13.98
C ALA A 38 2.50 4.21 -13.33
N PHE A 39 1.27 4.19 -12.85
CA PHE A 39 0.61 2.97 -12.35
C PHE A 39 -0.33 2.40 -13.42
N VAL A 40 -0.11 1.15 -13.81
CA VAL A 40 -0.97 0.41 -14.73
C VAL A 40 -1.70 -0.68 -13.94
N PRO A 41 -3.02 -0.55 -13.70
CA PRO A 41 -3.76 -1.54 -12.94
C PRO A 41 -3.85 -2.86 -13.71
N LEU A 42 -3.71 -3.98 -12.98
CA LEU A 42 -4.02 -5.30 -13.53
C LEU A 42 -5.54 -5.48 -13.57
N THR A 43 -6.09 -5.85 -14.74
CA THR A 43 -7.53 -5.89 -15.00
C THR A 43 -8.10 -7.31 -15.15
N ASP A 44 -7.29 -8.35 -14.92
CA ASP A 44 -7.75 -9.73 -14.97
C ASP A 44 -8.83 -9.98 -13.88
N PRO A 45 -10.07 -10.38 -14.25
CA PRO A 45 -11.16 -10.60 -13.30
C PRO A 45 -10.89 -11.68 -12.25
N GLN A 46 -9.93 -12.58 -12.48
CA GLN A 46 -9.56 -13.62 -11.51
C GLN A 46 -8.62 -13.10 -10.41
N LEU A 47 -8.03 -11.91 -10.61
CA LEU A 47 -7.18 -11.30 -9.59
C LEU A 47 -8.03 -10.85 -8.41
N LYS A 48 -7.70 -11.36 -7.23
CA LYS A 48 -8.28 -10.85 -5.99
C LYS A 48 -7.79 -9.41 -5.78
N PRO A 49 -8.69 -8.48 -5.41
CA PRO A 49 -8.27 -7.15 -4.98
C PRO A 49 -7.27 -7.25 -3.83
N PHE A 50 -6.29 -6.37 -3.83
CA PHE A 50 -5.41 -6.20 -2.68
C PHE A 50 -6.17 -5.48 -1.57
N THR A 51 -6.37 -6.13 -0.42
CA THR A 51 -7.10 -5.58 0.72
C THR A 51 -6.15 -5.09 1.80
N LEU A 52 -6.24 -3.81 2.15
CA LEU A 52 -5.64 -3.27 3.37
C LEU A 52 -6.62 -3.50 4.53
N ALA A 53 -6.14 -4.08 5.62
CA ALA A 53 -6.96 -4.40 6.79
C ALA A 53 -6.34 -3.83 8.07
N LEU A 54 -7.20 -3.33 8.96
CA LEU A 54 -6.83 -2.96 10.32
C LEU A 54 -7.17 -4.12 11.25
N CYS A 55 -6.15 -4.69 11.89
CA CYS A 55 -6.29 -5.95 12.63
C CYS A 55 -6.01 -5.75 14.13
N VAL A 56 -6.91 -6.29 14.97
CA VAL A 56 -6.72 -6.38 16.42
C VAL A 56 -7.00 -7.81 16.89
N SER A 57 -6.32 -8.25 17.95
CA SER A 57 -6.58 -9.57 18.53
C SER A 57 -8.01 -9.61 19.10
N PRO A 58 -8.86 -10.57 18.71
CA PRO A 58 -10.28 -10.61 19.13
C PRO A 58 -10.47 -10.67 20.65
N ALA A 59 -9.52 -11.29 21.36
CA ALA A 59 -9.59 -11.46 22.81
C ALA A 59 -8.99 -10.28 23.60
N ARG A 60 -8.46 -9.26 22.93
CA ARG A 60 -7.76 -8.14 23.56
C ARG A 60 -8.68 -6.94 23.73
N GLN A 61 -8.96 -6.55 24.98
CA GLN A 61 -9.51 -5.23 25.25
C GLN A 61 -8.46 -4.16 24.91
N LEU A 62 -8.81 -3.24 24.02
CA LEU A 62 -7.94 -2.13 23.64
C LEU A 62 -7.95 -1.07 24.74
N PRO A 63 -6.79 -0.55 25.16
CA PRO A 63 -6.74 0.67 25.95
C PRO A 63 -7.47 1.81 25.21
N LEU A 64 -8.06 2.75 25.96
CA LEU A 64 -8.83 3.86 25.39
C LEU A 64 -8.11 4.59 24.25
N ALA A 65 -6.84 4.94 24.46
CA ALA A 65 -6.03 5.62 23.44
C ALA A 65 -5.88 4.80 22.13
N ALA A 66 -5.73 3.46 22.24
CA ALA A 66 -5.64 2.59 21.08
C ALA A 66 -6.99 2.46 20.36
N SER A 67 -8.11 2.41 21.10
CA SER A 67 -9.45 2.44 20.50
C SER A 67 -9.74 3.77 19.80
N MET A 68 -9.34 4.90 20.39
CA MET A 68 -9.48 6.21 19.75
C MET A 68 -8.66 6.31 18.46
N MET A 69 -7.43 5.78 18.47
CA MET A 69 -6.57 5.72 17.28
C MET A 69 -7.17 4.82 16.20
N LEU A 70 -7.70 3.66 16.57
CA LEU A 70 -8.37 2.73 15.64
C LEU A 70 -9.55 3.42 14.96
N ASN A 71 -10.42 4.10 15.71
CA ASN A 71 -11.54 4.86 15.15
C ASN A 71 -11.07 5.97 14.18
N GLN A 72 -9.95 6.64 14.50
CA GLN A 72 -9.38 7.64 13.59
C GLN A 72 -8.83 7.04 12.30
N LEU A 73 -8.14 5.90 12.38
CA LEU A 73 -7.63 5.20 11.21
C LEU A 73 -8.77 4.70 10.32
N GLU A 74 -9.86 4.18 10.91
CA GLU A 74 -11.05 3.77 10.16
C GLU A 74 -11.70 4.94 9.41
N MET A 75 -11.82 6.10 10.05
CA MET A 75 -12.32 7.31 9.38
C MET A 75 -11.41 7.77 8.25
N LEU A 76 -10.09 7.72 8.44
CA LEU A 76 -9.11 8.11 7.44
C LEU A 76 -9.12 7.17 6.23
N PHE A 77 -9.18 5.85 6.45
CA PHE A 77 -9.20 4.87 5.36
C PHE A 77 -10.55 4.84 4.61
N SER A 78 -11.64 5.28 5.21
CA SER A 78 -12.93 5.42 4.51
C SER A 78 -12.95 6.51 3.44
N GLN A 79 -11.93 7.37 3.39
CA GLN A 79 -11.81 8.49 2.46
C GLN A 79 -10.82 8.24 1.30
N LEU A 80 -10.08 7.12 1.34
CA LEU A 80 -9.11 6.71 0.30
C LEU A 80 -9.77 5.84 -0.77
#